data_AF-A0A9D4HCN8-F1
#
_entry.id   AF-A0A9D4HCN8-F1
#
_cell.length_a   1.000
_cell.length_b   1.000
_cell.length_c   1.000
_cell.angle_alpha   90.00
_cell.angle_beta   90.00
_cell.angle_gamma   90.00
#
_symmetry.space_group_name_H-M   'P 1'
#
loop_
_entity.id
_entity.type
_entity.pdbx_description
1 polymer ?
#
loop_
_entity_poly.entity_id
_entity_poly.type
_entity_poly.pdbx_seq_one_letter_code
_entity_poly.pdbx_strand_id
1 'polypeptide(L)'
;MMHDAIENAFKKCRVIIPEDAGLCVMKGAVIFGHRPVAITSRVSRYTYGINISPPFDPNSHPESHKVTIGGRDRCQNVFKSYIREGESIRVGEERSGRHITLNTHQTEMLLNIFASPKKTPQFVDEPEVELLGQVVVQLPDRDELIKVEVKMIFGETELHVEAQEMSTNNKYTSFFDFL
;
A
#
# COMPACT_ATOMS: atom_id res chain seq x y z
N MET A 1 13.01 -6.95 -40.93
CA MET A 1 12.33 -5.72 -40.48
C MET A 1 11.91 -5.89 -39.01
N MET A 2 11.45 -4.84 -38.32
CA MET A 2 11.10 -4.91 -36.88
C MET A 2 10.00 -5.95 -36.58
N HIS A 3 9.02 -6.10 -37.47
CA HIS A 3 7.96 -7.10 -37.33
C HIS A 3 8.50 -8.54 -37.37
N ASP A 4 9.31 -8.87 -38.37
CA ASP A 4 9.93 -10.21 -38.48
C ASP A 4 10.77 -10.54 -37.25
N ALA A 5 11.44 -9.55 -36.65
CA ALA A 5 12.23 -9.74 -35.44
C ALA A 5 11.36 -10.10 -34.23
N ILE A 6 10.22 -9.41 -34.06
CA ILE A 6 9.25 -9.68 -32.98
C ILE A 6 8.61 -11.06 -33.17
N GLU A 7 8.14 -11.40 -34.37
CA GLU A 7 7.55 -12.71 -34.64
C GLU A 7 8.52 -13.87 -34.40
N ASN A 8 9.79 -13.69 -34.80
CA ASN A 8 10.83 -14.69 -34.55
C ASN A 8 11.22 -14.82 -33.07
N ALA A 9 11.16 -13.73 -32.29
CA ALA A 9 11.42 -13.77 -30.86
C ALA A 9 10.27 -14.45 -30.09
N PHE A 10 9.03 -14.28 -30.55
CA PHE A 10 7.82 -14.75 -29.86
C PHE A 10 7.04 -15.81 -30.66
N LYS A 11 7.73 -16.85 -31.16
CA LYS A 11 7.13 -17.90 -32.02
C LYS A 11 5.92 -18.65 -31.43
N LYS A 12 5.75 -18.62 -30.11
CA LYS A 12 4.63 -19.26 -29.40
C LYS A 12 3.43 -18.32 -29.20
N CYS A 13 3.55 -17.06 -29.60
CA CYS A 13 2.53 -16.04 -29.43
C CYS A 13 1.96 -15.63 -30.79
N ARG A 14 0.67 -15.28 -30.82
CA ARG A 14 0.08 -14.57 -31.97
C ARG A 14 0.37 -13.08 -31.83
N VAL A 15 1.19 -12.53 -32.72
CA VAL A 15 1.40 -11.08 -32.80
C VAL A 15 0.17 -10.45 -33.45
N ILE A 16 -0.43 -9.47 -32.79
CA ILE A 16 -1.59 -8.73 -33.30
C ILE A 16 -1.12 -7.31 -33.63
N ILE A 17 -1.30 -6.90 -34.88
CA ILE A 17 -1.04 -5.53 -35.34
C ILE A 17 -2.40 -4.88 -35.59
N PRO A 18 -2.82 -3.93 -34.74
CA PRO A 18 -4.06 -3.20 -34.96
C PRO A 18 -3.97 -2.34 -36.22
N GLU A 19 -5.11 -2.13 -36.90
CA GLU A 19 -5.20 -1.32 -38.13
C GLU A 19 -4.67 0.11 -37.93
N ASP A 20 -4.92 0.70 -36.75
CA ASP A 20 -4.42 2.02 -36.35
C ASP A 20 -3.39 1.94 -35.21
N ALA A 21 -2.31 1.16 -35.38
CA ALA A 21 -1.30 0.94 -34.35
C ALA A 21 -0.76 2.26 -33.74
N GLY A 22 -0.56 3.30 -34.56
CA GLY A 22 -0.10 4.62 -34.09
C GLY A 22 -1.10 5.41 -33.23
N LEU A 23 -2.40 5.07 -33.30
CA LEU A 23 -3.45 5.73 -32.52
C LEU A 23 -3.95 4.89 -31.34
N CYS A 24 -3.46 3.64 -31.19
CA CYS A 24 -4.00 2.70 -30.22
C CYS A 24 -3.95 3.20 -28.77
N VAL A 25 -2.85 3.86 -28.36
CA VAL A 25 -2.73 4.43 -27.02
C VAL A 25 -3.75 5.54 -26.79
N MET A 26 -3.91 6.45 -27.75
CA MET A 26 -4.89 7.54 -27.68
C MET A 26 -6.32 7.01 -27.63
N LYS A 27 -6.68 6.08 -28.52
CA LYS A 27 -8.01 5.45 -28.54
C LYS A 27 -8.30 4.73 -27.21
N GLY A 28 -7.31 4.02 -26.67
CA GLY A 28 -7.41 3.37 -25.36
C GLY A 28 -7.66 4.38 -24.24
N ALA A 29 -6.94 5.49 -24.21
CA ALA A 29 -7.14 6.56 -23.23
C ALA A 29 -8.54 7.19 -23.31
N VAL A 30 -9.06 7.43 -24.53
CA VAL A 30 -10.43 7.95 -24.73
C VAL A 30 -11.48 6.95 -24.26
N ILE A 31 -11.33 5.66 -24.60
CA ILE A 31 -12.23 4.60 -24.13
C ILE A 31 -12.20 4.53 -22.60
N PHE A 32 -11.02 4.57 -21.98
CA PHE A 32 -10.88 4.56 -20.53
C PHE A 32 -11.55 5.76 -19.88
N GLY A 33 -11.34 6.98 -20.40
CA GLY A 33 -11.99 8.19 -19.89
C GLY A 33 -13.53 8.13 -19.98
N HIS A 34 -14.09 7.51 -21.01
CA HIS A 34 -15.54 7.30 -21.12
C HIS A 34 -16.08 6.14 -20.28
N ARG A 35 -15.26 5.11 -20.02
CA ARG A 35 -15.65 3.87 -19.32
C ARG A 35 -14.53 3.38 -18.41
N PRO A 36 -14.25 4.09 -17.31
CA PRO A 36 -13.13 3.73 -16.44
C PRO A 36 -13.34 2.39 -15.72
N VAL A 37 -14.60 2.04 -15.45
CA VAL A 37 -15.05 0.74 -14.91
C VAL A 37 -14.76 -0.47 -15.82
N ALA A 38 -14.27 -0.26 -17.04
CA ALA A 38 -13.82 -1.36 -17.90
C ALA A 38 -12.65 -2.14 -17.30
N ILE A 39 -11.87 -1.51 -16.41
CA ILE A 39 -10.84 -2.18 -15.61
C ILE A 39 -11.47 -2.64 -14.31
N THR A 40 -11.75 -3.94 -14.20
CA THR A 40 -12.39 -4.50 -13.00
C THR A 40 -11.41 -4.88 -11.89
N SER A 41 -10.15 -5.12 -12.26
CA SER A 41 -9.09 -5.51 -11.33
C SER A 41 -7.71 -5.18 -11.86
N ARG A 42 -6.75 -5.03 -10.96
CA ARG A 42 -5.33 -4.85 -11.27
C ARG A 42 -4.48 -5.82 -10.45
N VAL A 43 -3.38 -6.27 -11.03
CA VAL A 43 -2.36 -7.01 -10.30
C VAL A 43 -1.40 -6.00 -9.68
N SER A 44 -1.26 -6.04 -8.35
CA SER A 44 -0.38 -5.13 -7.63
C SER A 44 1.08 -5.34 -8.02
N ARG A 45 1.77 -4.28 -8.42
CA ARG A 45 3.20 -4.31 -8.78
C ARG A 45 4.12 -4.36 -7.56
N TYR A 46 3.64 -3.88 -6.42
CA TYR A 46 4.38 -3.81 -5.17
C TYR A 46 3.52 -4.35 -4.02
N THR A 47 4.17 -4.66 -2.91
CA THR A 47 3.54 -4.86 -1.61
C THR A 47 3.40 -3.50 -0.95
N TYR A 48 2.16 -3.12 -0.58
CA TYR A 48 1.88 -1.88 0.15
C TYR A 48 1.57 -2.16 1.60
N GLY A 49 2.07 -1.28 2.46
CA GLY A 49 1.88 -1.42 3.89
C GLY A 49 2.27 -0.18 4.68
N ILE A 50 2.28 -0.33 6.00
CA ILE A 50 2.66 0.73 6.93
C ILE A 50 3.73 0.23 7.89
N ASN A 51 4.45 1.17 8.53
CA ASN A 51 5.25 0.82 9.70
C ASN A 51 4.34 0.58 10.91
N ILE A 52 4.61 -0.49 11.64
CA ILE A 52 4.04 -0.73 12.96
C ILE A 52 5.14 -1.09 13.94
N SER A 53 4.83 -0.93 15.22
CA SER A 53 5.69 -1.43 16.29
C SER A 53 4.89 -2.42 17.15
N PRO A 54 4.76 -3.71 16.80
CA PRO A 54 4.03 -4.69 17.62
C PRO A 54 4.79 -5.04 18.91
N PRO A 55 4.18 -5.77 19.87
CA PRO A 55 4.91 -6.37 20.99
C PRO A 55 6.10 -7.20 20.49
N PHE A 56 7.24 -7.09 21.19
CA PHE A 56 8.44 -7.83 20.82
C PHE A 56 8.24 -9.33 21.05
N ASP A 57 8.78 -10.15 20.15
CA ASP A 57 8.74 -11.61 20.23
C ASP A 57 10.17 -12.11 20.01
N PRO A 58 10.83 -12.63 21.04
CA PRO A 58 12.23 -13.05 20.94
C PRO A 58 12.46 -14.22 19.97
N ASN A 59 11.41 -14.94 19.56
CA ASN A 59 11.54 -16.07 18.63
C ASN A 59 11.51 -15.64 17.16
N SER A 60 10.91 -14.48 16.85
CA SER A 60 10.70 -14.03 15.47
C SER A 60 11.31 -12.67 15.18
N HIS A 61 11.51 -11.83 16.19
CA HIS A 61 12.00 -10.47 16.03
C HIS A 61 13.50 -10.38 16.34
N PRO A 62 14.29 -9.70 15.48
CA PRO A 62 15.69 -9.46 15.75
C PRO A 62 15.85 -8.46 16.89
N GLU A 63 16.79 -8.73 17.80
CA GLU A 63 17.11 -7.84 18.93
C GLU A 63 17.53 -6.43 18.49
N SER A 64 18.09 -6.27 17.29
CA SER A 64 18.44 -4.95 16.72
C SER A 64 17.22 -4.04 16.51
N HIS A 65 16.01 -4.59 16.41
CA HIS A 65 14.76 -3.84 16.31
C HIS A 65 14.00 -3.74 17.63
N LYS A 66 14.57 -4.25 18.73
CA LYS A 66 13.92 -4.17 20.03
C LYS A 66 13.99 -2.75 20.58
N VAL A 67 12.84 -2.24 21.03
CA VAL A 67 12.73 -0.96 21.73
C VAL A 67 11.73 -1.06 22.87
N THR A 68 12.01 -0.42 23.99
CA THR A 68 11.07 -0.34 25.12
C THR A 68 10.29 0.98 25.06
N ILE A 69 8.97 0.90 24.87
CA ILE A 69 8.07 2.06 24.78
C ILE A 69 6.97 1.89 25.82
N GLY A 70 6.75 2.90 26.67
CA GLY A 70 5.73 2.84 27.72
C GLY A 70 5.95 1.67 28.70
N GLY A 71 7.21 1.30 28.95
CA GLY A 71 7.58 0.15 29.80
C GLY A 71 7.32 -1.23 29.19
N ARG A 72 7.03 -1.32 27.89
CA ARG A 72 6.82 -2.59 27.18
C ARG A 72 7.80 -2.74 26.03
N ASP A 73 8.36 -3.94 25.89
CA ASP A 73 9.23 -4.28 24.76
C ASP A 73 8.40 -4.45 23.48
N ARG A 74 8.86 -3.77 22.42
CA ARG A 74 8.24 -3.73 21.09
C ARG A 74 9.30 -3.94 20.02
N CYS A 75 8.88 -4.42 18.86
CA CYS A 75 9.73 -4.51 17.69
C CYS A 75 9.44 -3.30 16.79
N GLN A 76 10.40 -2.40 16.60
CA GLN A 76 10.20 -1.22 15.75
C GLN A 76 10.39 -1.53 14.27
N ASN A 77 9.85 -0.65 13.42
CA ASN A 77 10.02 -0.69 11.97
C ASN A 77 9.47 -1.96 11.30
N VAL A 78 8.52 -2.67 11.92
CA VAL A 78 7.90 -3.84 11.30
C VAL A 78 7.01 -3.39 10.14
N PHE A 79 7.17 -4.02 8.99
CA PHE A 79 6.35 -3.78 7.81
C PHE A 79 5.04 -4.57 7.92
N LYS A 80 3.91 -3.87 8.03
CA LYS A 80 2.58 -4.50 7.98
C LYS A 80 1.98 -4.39 6.59
N SER A 81 2.01 -5.48 5.83
CA SER A 81 1.39 -5.55 4.49
C SER A 81 -0.14 -5.52 4.57
N TYR A 82 -0.75 -4.73 3.70
CA TYR A 82 -2.19 -4.73 3.41
C TYR A 82 -2.49 -5.37 2.06
N ILE A 83 -1.62 -5.09 1.10
CA ILE A 83 -1.68 -5.56 -0.29
C ILE A 83 -0.33 -6.17 -0.60
N ARG A 84 -0.29 -7.34 -1.25
CA ARG A 84 0.96 -7.98 -1.66
C ARG A 84 1.22 -7.82 -3.14
N GLU A 85 2.51 -7.80 -3.50
CA GLU A 85 2.94 -7.96 -4.89
C GLU A 85 2.30 -9.22 -5.51
N GLY A 86 1.82 -9.07 -6.74
CA GLY A 86 1.13 -10.10 -7.49
C GLY A 86 -0.32 -10.36 -7.07
N GLU A 87 -0.85 -9.67 -6.06
CA GLU A 87 -2.25 -9.77 -5.66
C GLU A 87 -3.16 -9.10 -6.69
N SER A 88 -4.21 -9.81 -7.12
CA SER A 88 -5.26 -9.23 -7.98
C SER A 88 -6.30 -8.55 -7.10
N ILE A 89 -6.42 -7.23 -7.23
CA ILE A 89 -7.30 -6.40 -6.42
C ILE A 89 -8.37 -5.79 -7.32
N ARG A 90 -9.63 -5.87 -6.91
CA ARG A 90 -10.73 -5.23 -7.63
C ARG A 90 -10.71 -3.73 -7.36
N VAL A 91 -11.09 -2.94 -8.37
CA VAL A 91 -11.21 -1.49 -8.19
C VAL A 91 -12.27 -1.21 -7.12
N GLY A 92 -11.92 -0.35 -6.15
CA GLY A 92 -12.75 -0.02 -4.99
C GLY A 92 -12.71 -1.04 -3.86
N GLU A 93 -11.92 -2.12 -3.99
CA GLU A 93 -11.71 -3.07 -2.90
C GLU A 93 -10.86 -2.46 -1.79
N GLU A 94 -11.26 -2.69 -0.54
CA GLU A 94 -10.57 -2.19 0.64
C GLU A 94 -9.88 -3.32 1.43
N ARG A 95 -8.73 -2.97 2.01
CA ARG A 95 -8.01 -3.78 2.99
C ARG A 95 -7.88 -2.96 4.27
N SER A 96 -8.33 -3.51 5.39
CA SER A 96 -8.36 -2.78 6.65
C SER A 96 -7.54 -3.45 7.76
N GLY A 97 -7.09 -2.63 8.71
CA GLY A 97 -6.32 -3.05 9.87
C GLY A 97 -6.50 -2.06 11.00
N ARG A 98 -6.60 -2.56 12.24
CA ARG A 98 -6.76 -1.72 13.43
C ARG A 98 -5.44 -1.60 14.18
N HIS A 99 -5.14 -0.38 14.60
CA HIS A 99 -3.93 -0.01 15.31
C HIS A 99 -4.29 0.71 16.60
N ILE A 100 -3.36 0.70 17.53
CA ILE A 100 -3.49 1.39 18.82
C ILE A 100 -2.30 2.32 19.03
N THR A 101 -2.54 3.42 19.74
CA THR A 101 -1.44 4.29 20.20
C THR A 101 -0.45 3.52 21.05
N LEU A 102 0.80 3.99 21.06
CA LEU A 102 1.87 3.36 21.82
C LEU A 102 1.84 3.80 23.29
N ASN A 103 1.35 5.01 23.54
CA ASN A 103 1.22 5.61 24.86
C ASN A 103 -0.18 6.21 25.06
N THR A 104 -0.56 6.41 26.32
CA THR A 104 -1.65 7.34 26.68
C THR A 104 -1.17 8.78 26.46
N HIS A 105 -2.09 9.74 26.38
CA HIS A 105 -1.81 11.16 26.08
C HIS A 105 -1.10 11.40 24.73
N GLN A 106 -1.12 10.41 23.83
CA GLN A 106 -0.58 10.55 22.49
C GLN A 106 -1.53 11.39 21.63
N THR A 107 -1.10 12.57 21.21
CA THR A 107 -1.91 13.53 20.44
C THR A 107 -1.82 13.32 18.93
N GLU A 108 -0.87 12.54 18.44
CA GLU A 108 -0.68 12.29 17.01
C GLU A 108 -0.27 10.84 16.74
N MET A 109 -0.70 10.28 15.61
CA MET A 109 -0.20 9.02 15.07
C MET A 109 0.24 9.21 13.63
N LEU A 110 1.54 8.99 13.39
CA LEU A 110 2.14 9.04 12.07
C LEU A 110 2.03 7.67 11.41
N LEU A 111 1.27 7.61 10.31
CA LEU A 111 1.14 6.42 9.48
C LEU A 111 1.99 6.61 8.23
N ASN A 112 3.20 6.07 8.24
CA ASN A 112 4.06 6.09 7.05
C ASN A 112 3.63 4.96 6.12
N ILE A 113 3.43 5.30 4.85
CA ILE A 113 2.95 4.39 3.80
C ILE A 113 4.14 3.99 2.94
N PHE A 114 4.35 2.68 2.81
CA PHE A 114 5.51 2.11 2.13
C PHE A 114 5.11 1.21 0.95
N ALA A 115 5.99 1.13 -0.03
CA ALA A 115 5.97 0.16 -1.12
C ALA A 115 7.22 -0.73 -1.08
N SER A 116 7.09 -1.98 -1.49
CA SER A 116 8.22 -2.92 -1.63
C SER A 116 8.02 -3.83 -2.83
N PRO A 117 9.05 -4.10 -3.65
CA PRO A 117 8.95 -5.07 -4.74
C PRO A 117 8.89 -6.52 -4.21
N LYS A 118 9.28 -6.74 -2.95
CA LYS A 118 9.22 -8.05 -2.30
C LYS A 118 7.77 -8.38 -1.93
N LYS A 119 7.38 -9.64 -2.11
CA LYS A 119 6.03 -10.12 -1.72
C LYS A 119 5.79 -10.15 -0.20
N THR A 120 6.85 -10.34 0.57
CA THR A 120 6.82 -10.49 2.04
C THR A 120 7.96 -9.71 2.72
N PRO A 121 7.98 -8.36 2.63
CA PRO A 121 8.86 -7.53 3.43
C PRO A 121 8.55 -7.73 4.91
N GLN A 122 9.58 -7.71 5.74
CA GLN A 122 9.50 -7.86 7.19
C GLN A 122 9.68 -6.52 7.89
N PHE A 123 10.58 -5.67 7.38
CA PHE A 123 10.89 -4.37 7.98
C PHE A 123 10.87 -3.23 6.96
N VAL A 124 10.62 -2.01 7.42
CA VAL A 124 10.52 -0.82 6.56
C VAL A 124 11.88 -0.20 6.20
N ASP A 125 12.96 -0.66 6.84
CA ASP A 125 14.35 -0.28 6.57
C ASP A 125 15.08 -1.32 5.69
N GLU A 126 14.35 -2.30 5.13
CA GLU A 126 14.90 -3.16 4.08
C GLU A 126 15.29 -2.30 2.83
N PRO A 127 16.41 -2.60 2.14
CA PRO A 127 16.95 -1.72 1.09
C PRO A 127 16.01 -1.39 -0.08
N GLU A 128 15.05 -2.26 -0.39
CA GLU A 128 14.11 -2.10 -1.49
C GLU A 128 12.75 -1.55 -1.04
N VAL A 129 12.61 -1.16 0.23
CA VAL A 129 11.38 -0.56 0.75
C VAL A 129 11.44 0.94 0.59
N GLU A 130 10.43 1.50 -0.07
CA GLU A 130 10.33 2.93 -0.37
C GLU A 130 9.19 3.56 0.42
N LEU A 131 9.45 4.73 1.01
CA LEU A 131 8.42 5.57 1.63
C LEU A 131 7.66 6.33 0.54
N LEU A 132 6.37 6.07 0.40
CA LEU A 132 5.48 6.81 -0.51
C LEU A 132 5.03 8.14 0.11
N GLY A 133 4.89 8.18 1.43
CA GLY A 133 4.55 9.37 2.19
C GLY A 133 3.87 9.01 3.51
N GLN A 134 3.08 9.95 4.05
CA GLN A 134 2.54 9.82 5.41
C GLN A 134 1.11 10.32 5.53
N VAL A 135 0.36 9.73 6.46
CA VAL A 135 -0.92 10.24 6.97
C VAL A 135 -0.74 10.60 8.44
N VAL A 136 -1.01 11.85 8.80
CA VAL A 136 -0.94 12.33 10.19
C VAL A 136 -2.34 12.31 10.79
N VAL A 137 -2.56 11.41 11.74
CA VAL A 137 -3.84 11.29 12.46
C VAL A 137 -3.75 12.11 13.74
N GLN A 138 -4.57 13.16 13.82
CA GLN A 138 -4.71 13.95 15.05
C GLN A 138 -5.62 13.20 16.04
N LEU A 139 -5.17 13.07 17.28
CA LEU A 139 -5.80 12.27 18.32
C LEU A 139 -6.20 13.16 19.50
N PRO A 140 -7.36 12.91 20.13
CA PRO A 140 -7.72 13.61 21.36
C PRO A 140 -6.74 13.24 22.49
N ASP A 141 -6.32 14.23 23.29
CA ASP A 141 -5.53 13.98 24.49
C ASP A 141 -6.39 13.24 25.53
N ARG A 142 -6.02 11.99 25.84
CA ARG A 142 -6.72 11.13 26.79
C ARG A 142 -5.78 10.21 27.53
N ASP A 143 -6.12 9.89 28.77
CA ASP A 143 -5.46 8.86 29.57
C ASP A 143 -5.95 7.44 29.21
N GLU A 144 -6.02 7.13 27.91
CA GLU A 144 -6.37 5.81 27.39
C GLU A 144 -5.68 5.56 26.04
N LEU A 145 -5.55 4.29 25.66
CA LEU A 145 -5.03 3.94 24.33
C LEU A 145 -6.13 4.11 23.29
N ILE A 146 -5.82 4.85 22.23
CA ILE A 146 -6.79 5.19 21.19
C ILE A 146 -6.65 4.20 20.03
N LYS A 147 -7.80 3.77 19.49
CA LYS A 147 -7.88 2.87 18.34
C LYS A 147 -8.05 3.67 17.05
N VAL A 148 -7.24 3.33 16.06
CA VAL A 148 -7.32 3.88 14.70
C VAL A 148 -7.53 2.73 13.73
N GLU A 149 -8.58 2.80 12.92
CA GLU A 149 -8.76 1.90 11.79
C GLU A 149 -8.11 2.51 10.55
N VAL A 150 -7.25 1.74 9.89
CA VAL A 150 -6.60 2.14 8.64
C VAL A 150 -7.14 1.28 7.52
N LYS A 151 -7.50 1.91 6.41
CA LYS A 151 -7.98 1.29 5.19
C LYS A 151 -7.09 1.70 4.04
N MET A 152 -6.64 0.71 3.28
CA MET A 152 -6.02 0.89 1.98
C MET A 152 -7.03 0.48 0.91
N ILE A 153 -7.45 1.44 0.12
CA ILE A 153 -8.46 1.31 -0.92
C ILE A 153 -7.75 1.46 -2.25
N PHE A 154 -7.85 0.45 -3.10
CA PHE A 154 -7.28 0.52 -4.43
C PHE A 154 -8.24 1.27 -5.34
N GLY A 155 -7.87 2.50 -5.69
CA GLY A 155 -8.57 3.31 -6.68
C GLY A 155 -8.25 2.84 -8.10
N GLU A 156 -8.53 3.70 -9.07
CA GLU A 156 -8.25 3.41 -10.48
C GLU A 156 -6.76 3.55 -10.81
N THR A 157 -6.14 4.64 -10.36
CA THR A 157 -4.72 5.01 -10.63
C THR A 157 -3.92 5.33 -9.37
N GLU A 158 -4.58 5.38 -8.21
CA GLU A 158 -4.02 5.87 -6.94
C GLU A 158 -4.38 4.96 -5.77
N LEU A 159 -3.45 4.84 -4.81
CA LEU A 159 -3.67 4.16 -3.53
C LEU A 159 -4.29 5.19 -2.58
N HIS A 160 -5.56 4.99 -2.27
CA HIS A 160 -6.25 5.80 -1.28
C HIS A 160 -6.06 5.18 0.10
N VAL A 161 -5.50 5.95 1.03
CA VAL A 161 -5.37 5.54 2.44
C VAL A 161 -6.31 6.39 3.29
N GLU A 162 -7.21 5.73 4.00
CA GLU A 162 -8.09 6.34 5.00
C GLU A 162 -7.70 5.85 6.39
N ALA A 163 -7.49 6.78 7.33
CA ALA A 163 -7.32 6.49 8.74
C ALA A 163 -8.46 7.12 9.53
N GLN A 164 -9.14 6.32 10.35
CA GLN A 164 -10.27 6.76 11.15
C GLN A 164 -9.99 6.53 12.63
N GLU A 165 -10.04 7.60 13.43
CA GLU A 165 -10.02 7.49 14.88
C GLU A 165 -11.40 7.03 15.37
N MET A 166 -11.44 5.93 16.11
CA MET A 166 -12.69 5.17 16.33
C MET A 166 -13.66 5.79 17.34
N SER A 167 -13.20 6.70 18.21
CA SER A 167 -14.04 7.30 19.25
C SER A 167 -14.74 8.58 18.80
N THR A 168 -14.04 9.43 18.04
CA THR A 168 -14.55 10.67 17.45
C THR A 168 -15.10 10.47 16.05
N ASN A 169 -14.74 9.36 15.40
CA ASN A 169 -14.99 9.07 13.98
C ASN A 169 -14.30 10.04 13.00
N ASN A 170 -13.35 10.86 13.47
CA ASN A 170 -12.57 11.74 12.61
C ASN A 170 -11.76 10.93 11.60
N LYS A 171 -11.81 11.36 10.34
CA LYS A 171 -11.14 10.70 9.20
C LYS A 171 -10.01 11.56 8.66
N TYR A 172 -8.93 10.90 8.31
CA TYR A 172 -7.73 11.48 7.71
C TYR A 172 -7.41 10.67 6.46
N THR A 173 -7.33 11.33 5.31
CA THR A 173 -7.21 10.65 4.01
C THR A 173 -6.05 11.23 3.22
N SER A 174 -5.29 10.36 2.56
CA SER A 174 -4.27 10.73 1.58
C SER A 174 -4.32 9.81 0.37
N PHE A 175 -3.85 10.32 -0.76
CA PHE A 175 -3.74 9.58 -2.03
C PHE A 175 -2.26 9.48 -2.40
N PHE A 176 -1.84 8.30 -2.84
CA PHE A 176 -0.47 8.03 -3.25
C PHE A 176 -0.48 7.41 -4.64
N ASP A 177 0.32 7.98 -5.55
CA ASP A 177 0.53 7.41 -6.86
C ASP A 177 1.31 6.09 -6.76
N PHE A 178 0.91 5.09 -7.55
CA PHE A 178 1.60 3.81 -7.64
C PHE A 178 2.06 3.44 -9.06
N LEU A 179 2.10 4.44 -9.96
CA LEU A 179 2.44 4.28 -11.38
C LEU A 179 3.94 4.14 -11.64
#